data_AF-A0A661IAY0-F1
#
_entry.id   AF-A0A661IAY0-F1
#
_cell.length_a   1.000
_cell.length_b   1.000
_cell.length_c   1.000
_cell.angle_alpha   90.00
_cell.angle_beta   90.00
_cell.angle_gamma   90.00
#
_symmetry.space_group_name_H-M   'P 1'
#
loop_
_entity.id
_entity.type
_entity.pdbx_description
1 polymer ?
#
loop_
_entity_poly.entity_id
_entity_poly.type
_entity_poly.pdbx_seq_one_letter_code
_entity_poly.pdbx_strand_id
1 'polypeptide(L)'
;MSLEGVYHDLRKISPEKARSLLLRVLERNHKNISRTARILSISRNTVYRALKGPLHDLPKRPKHCPIPPGVKHLLGVVENAHCQDDEASLMVHAERCEHTLAFLERAQRWQDTWNFLRPHFGEGMEGKSPAEKLKSSGAMISERVLPFPVILLEGALRKIKSLTTTSNPSKLSTISIPSA
;
A
#
# COMPACT_ATOMS: atom_id res chain seq x y z
N MET A 1 -2.00 -47.55 -8.64
CA MET A 1 -1.33 -46.78 -9.72
C MET A 1 -0.90 -45.45 -9.14
N SER A 2 0.40 -45.26 -8.89
CA SER A 2 0.98 -43.96 -8.55
C SER A 2 1.06 -43.13 -9.83
N LEU A 3 0.48 -41.93 -9.82
CA LEU A 3 0.53 -40.97 -10.93
C LEU A 3 1.60 -39.91 -10.63
N GLU A 4 2.78 -40.38 -10.28
CA GLU A 4 3.88 -39.53 -9.84
C GLU A 4 4.43 -38.72 -11.02
N GLY A 5 4.66 -37.41 -10.80
CA GLY A 5 5.21 -36.51 -11.82
C GLY A 5 4.26 -36.08 -12.94
N VAL A 6 3.21 -36.88 -13.23
CA VAL A 6 2.25 -36.66 -14.32
C VAL A 6 1.63 -35.26 -14.30
N TYR A 7 1.28 -34.77 -13.11
CA TYR A 7 0.73 -33.42 -12.97
C TYR A 7 1.73 -32.33 -13.38
N HIS A 8 3.00 -32.47 -12.99
CA HIS A 8 4.03 -31.48 -13.28
C HIS A 8 4.39 -31.45 -14.76
N ASP A 9 4.45 -32.60 -15.41
CA ASP A 9 4.74 -32.72 -16.84
C ASP A 9 3.58 -32.19 -17.67
N LEU A 10 2.35 -32.56 -17.31
CA LEU A 10 1.16 -32.03 -17.97
C LEU A 10 1.04 -30.52 -17.78
N ARG A 11 1.43 -29.98 -16.62
CA ARG A 11 1.41 -28.54 -16.35
C ARG A 11 2.40 -27.74 -17.20
N LYS A 12 3.54 -28.33 -17.59
CA LYS A 12 4.49 -27.68 -18.51
C LYS A 12 3.92 -27.53 -19.91
N ILE A 13 3.14 -28.53 -20.36
CA ILE A 13 2.55 -28.56 -21.70
C ILE A 13 1.25 -27.74 -21.76
N SER A 14 0.33 -27.99 -20.81
CA SER A 14 -0.98 -27.35 -20.75
C SER A 14 -1.49 -27.29 -19.30
N PRO A 15 -1.49 -26.09 -18.68
CA PRO A 15 -1.89 -25.93 -17.28
C PRO A 15 -3.38 -26.25 -17.05
N GLU A 16 -4.23 -26.01 -18.04
CA GLU A 16 -5.67 -26.28 -17.97
C GLU A 16 -5.96 -27.78 -17.91
N LYS A 17 -5.27 -28.58 -18.73
CA LYS A 17 -5.39 -30.04 -18.71
C LYS A 17 -4.86 -30.63 -17.41
N ALA A 18 -3.80 -30.05 -16.84
CA ALA A 18 -3.30 -30.46 -15.53
C ALA A 18 -4.32 -30.22 -14.41
N ARG A 19 -4.99 -29.06 -14.41
CA ARG A 19 -6.04 -28.74 -13.44
C ARG A 19 -7.30 -29.60 -13.61
N SER A 20 -7.72 -29.86 -14.85
CA SER A 20 -8.89 -30.72 -15.09
C SER A 20 -8.64 -32.17 -14.66
N LEU A 21 -7.44 -32.70 -14.90
CA LEU A 21 -7.02 -34.01 -14.39
C LEU A 21 -7.06 -34.05 -12.87
N LEU A 22 -6.54 -33.02 -12.19
CA LEU A 22 -6.56 -32.91 -10.74
C LEU A 22 -8.01 -32.91 -10.19
N LEU A 23 -8.92 -32.12 -10.79
CA LEU A 23 -10.33 -32.07 -10.37
C LEU A 23 -11.03 -33.41 -10.55
N ARG A 24 -10.79 -34.12 -11.67
CA ARG A 24 -11.32 -35.47 -11.90
C ARG A 24 -10.84 -36.49 -10.86
N VAL A 25 -9.55 -36.42 -10.48
CA VAL A 25 -9.01 -37.29 -9.43
C VAL A 25 -9.59 -36.94 -8.06
N LEU A 26 -9.84 -35.65 -7.80
CA LEU A 26 -10.45 -35.18 -6.56
C LEU A 26 -11.89 -35.67 -6.41
N GLU A 27 -12.69 -35.63 -7.48
CA GLU A 27 -14.07 -36.15 -7.51
C GLU A 27 -14.12 -37.65 -7.21
N ARG A 28 -13.26 -38.44 -7.87
CA ARG A 28 -13.14 -39.88 -7.63
C ARG A 28 -12.75 -40.25 -6.20
N ASN A 29 -12.04 -39.36 -5.50
CA ASN A 29 -11.61 -39.56 -4.12
C ASN A 29 -12.55 -38.89 -3.09
N HIS A 30 -13.82 -38.66 -3.45
CA HIS A 30 -14.83 -38.04 -2.57
C HIS A 30 -14.37 -36.71 -1.97
N LYS A 31 -13.69 -35.87 -2.78
CA LYS A 31 -13.16 -34.56 -2.36
C LYS A 31 -12.09 -34.63 -1.24
N ASN A 32 -11.46 -35.78 -1.03
CA ASN A 32 -10.36 -35.91 -0.07
C ASN A 32 -9.06 -35.29 -0.61
N ILE A 33 -8.72 -34.12 -0.08
CA ILE A 33 -7.60 -33.27 -0.52
C ILE A 33 -6.25 -33.94 -0.25
N SER A 34 -6.06 -34.47 0.96
CA SER A 34 -4.80 -35.09 1.38
C SER A 34 -4.49 -36.35 0.58
N ARG A 35 -5.52 -37.17 0.28
CA ARG A 35 -5.36 -38.38 -0.54
C ARG A 35 -5.05 -38.02 -1.98
N THR A 36 -5.74 -37.04 -2.55
CA THR A 36 -5.51 -36.56 -3.93
C THR A 36 -4.11 -35.99 -4.11
N ALA A 37 -3.63 -35.20 -3.13
CA ALA A 37 -2.28 -34.64 -3.14
C ALA A 37 -1.19 -35.73 -3.13
N ARG A 38 -1.38 -36.80 -2.34
CA ARG A 38 -0.45 -37.95 -2.31
C ARG A 38 -0.46 -38.75 -3.61
N ILE A 39 -1.63 -38.97 -4.22
CA ILE A 39 -1.76 -39.74 -5.47
C ILE A 39 -1.01 -39.06 -6.63
N LEU A 40 -1.05 -37.73 -6.68
CA LEU A 40 -0.44 -36.92 -7.75
C LEU A 40 0.97 -36.40 -7.39
N SER A 41 1.50 -36.75 -6.20
CA SER A 41 2.75 -36.22 -5.65
C SER A 41 2.85 -34.68 -5.67
N ILE A 42 1.77 -33.98 -5.29
CA ILE A 42 1.69 -32.51 -5.27
C ILE A 42 1.42 -31.95 -3.87
N SER A 43 1.68 -30.66 -3.66
CA SER A 43 1.30 -30.00 -2.42
C SER A 43 -0.23 -29.85 -2.29
N ARG A 44 -0.74 -30.01 -1.06
CA ARG A 44 -2.16 -29.77 -0.72
C ARG A 44 -2.61 -28.36 -1.15
N ASN A 45 -1.73 -27.37 -1.07
CA ASN A 45 -2.00 -26.00 -1.53
C ASN A 45 -2.30 -25.93 -3.03
N THR A 46 -1.68 -26.77 -3.85
CA THR A 46 -1.98 -26.84 -5.28
C THR A 46 -3.39 -27.34 -5.53
N VAL A 47 -3.85 -28.33 -4.76
CA VAL A 47 -5.23 -28.83 -4.80
C VAL A 47 -6.22 -27.74 -4.36
N TYR A 48 -5.93 -27.04 -3.26
CA TYR A 48 -6.77 -25.91 -2.82
C TYR A 48 -6.87 -24.80 -3.85
N ARG A 49 -5.75 -24.47 -4.53
CA ARG A 49 -5.72 -23.45 -5.59
C ARG A 49 -6.53 -23.86 -6.82
N ALA A 50 -6.49 -25.14 -7.20
CA ALA A 50 -7.28 -25.67 -8.30
C ALA A 50 -8.78 -25.72 -7.97
N LEU A 51 -9.14 -25.97 -6.70
CA LEU A 51 -10.52 -26.00 -6.26
C LEU A 51 -11.16 -24.60 -6.17
N LYS A 52 -10.41 -23.61 -5.66
CA LYS A 52 -10.91 -22.24 -5.45
C LYS A 52 -10.71 -21.31 -6.66
N GLY A 53 -9.84 -21.68 -7.60
CA GLY A 53 -9.43 -20.86 -8.73
C GLY A 53 -10.11 -21.25 -10.05
N PRO A 54 -9.97 -20.41 -11.10
CA PRO A 54 -10.44 -20.73 -12.45
C PRO A 54 -9.65 -21.90 -13.07
N LEU A 55 -10.07 -22.41 -14.24
CA LEU A 55 -9.34 -23.52 -14.88
C LEU A 55 -7.96 -23.11 -15.43
N HIS A 56 -7.76 -21.82 -15.75
CA HIS A 56 -6.48 -21.27 -16.21
C HIS A 56 -5.67 -20.67 -15.05
N ASP A 57 -4.34 -20.64 -15.19
CA ASP A 57 -3.47 -19.92 -14.25
C ASP A 57 -3.66 -18.41 -14.43
N LEU A 58 -4.05 -17.73 -13.34
CA LEU A 58 -4.08 -16.26 -13.34
C LEU A 58 -2.64 -15.72 -13.40
N PRO A 59 -2.42 -14.58 -14.10
CA PRO A 59 -1.12 -13.93 -14.08
C PRO A 59 -0.74 -13.61 -12.63
N LYS A 60 0.53 -13.85 -12.28
CA LYS A 60 1.08 -13.47 -10.96
C LYS A 60 1.19 -11.95 -10.78
N ARG A 61 1.02 -11.20 -11.86
CA ARG A 61 1.13 -9.74 -11.89
C ARG A 61 -0.20 -9.11 -11.46
N PRO A 62 -0.18 -8.03 -10.65
CA PRO A 62 -1.37 -7.24 -10.37
C PRO A 62 -2.06 -6.81 -11.68
N LYS A 63 -3.39 -6.87 -11.73
CA LYS A 63 -4.17 -6.54 -12.94
C LYS A 63 -3.93 -5.10 -13.42
N HIS A 64 -3.70 -4.18 -12.50
CA HIS A 64 -3.32 -2.80 -12.78
C HIS A 64 -1.88 -2.58 -12.32
N CYS A 65 -0.97 -2.55 -13.28
CA CYS A 65 0.41 -2.19 -13.03
C CYS A 65 0.77 -1.16 -14.11
N PRO A 66 1.03 0.12 -13.74
CA PRO A 66 1.23 1.21 -14.70
C PRO A 66 2.40 0.98 -15.67
N ILE A 67 3.39 0.19 -15.27
CA ILE A 67 4.62 -0.04 -16.02
C ILE A 67 4.42 -1.19 -17.01
N PRO A 68 4.52 -1.01 -18.34
CA PRO A 68 4.30 -2.10 -19.30
C PRO A 68 5.19 -3.35 -19.07
N PRO A 69 4.78 -4.54 -19.52
CA PRO A 69 5.65 -5.72 -19.44
C PRO A 69 6.93 -5.52 -20.28
N GLY A 70 8.07 -5.95 -19.76
CA GLY A 70 9.37 -5.92 -20.49
C GLY A 70 10.20 -4.65 -20.29
N VAL A 71 9.65 -3.59 -19.69
CA VAL A 71 10.36 -2.31 -19.47
C VAL A 71 10.76 -2.12 -18.00
N LYS A 72 11.58 -3.05 -17.48
CA LYS A 72 12.04 -3.01 -16.08
C LYS A 72 12.84 -1.75 -15.75
N HIS A 73 13.48 -1.11 -16.72
CA HIS A 73 14.26 0.12 -16.50
C HIS A 73 13.38 1.28 -15.99
N LEU A 74 12.10 1.34 -16.37
CA LEU A 74 11.17 2.36 -15.86
C LEU A 74 10.92 2.20 -14.36
N LEU A 75 10.92 0.97 -13.85
CA LEU A 75 10.88 0.74 -12.41
C LEU A 75 12.11 1.35 -11.74
N GLY A 76 13.30 1.19 -12.33
CA GLY A 76 14.52 1.81 -11.83
C GLY A 76 14.44 3.34 -11.77
N VAL A 77 13.79 3.99 -12.74
CA VAL A 77 13.57 5.45 -12.73
C VAL A 77 12.64 5.87 -11.59
N VAL A 78 11.53 5.14 -11.40
CA VAL A 78 10.56 5.41 -10.32
C VAL A 78 11.19 5.19 -8.95
N GLU A 79 11.87 4.07 -8.75
CA GLU A 79 12.57 3.76 -7.50
C GLU A 79 13.67 4.80 -7.21
N ASN A 80 14.40 5.25 -8.23
CA ASN A 80 15.40 6.31 -8.07
C ASN A 80 14.76 7.65 -7.67
N ALA A 81 13.60 8.00 -8.23
CA ALA A 81 12.87 9.20 -7.81
C ALA A 81 12.42 9.11 -6.36
N HIS A 82 11.87 7.96 -5.92
CA HIS A 82 11.51 7.73 -4.52
C HIS A 82 12.74 7.80 -3.60
N CYS A 83 13.86 7.21 -3.99
CA CYS A 83 15.12 7.28 -3.25
C CYS A 83 15.59 8.73 -3.09
N GLN A 84 15.52 9.54 -4.16
CA GLN A 84 15.88 10.95 -4.10
C GLN A 84 14.95 11.76 -3.19
N ASP A 85 13.65 11.50 -3.20
CA ASP A 85 12.70 12.17 -2.30
C ASP A 85 12.93 11.78 -0.83
N ASP A 86 13.19 10.48 -0.57
CA ASP A 86 13.50 9.98 0.78
C ASP A 86 14.82 10.56 1.30
N GLU A 87 15.88 10.57 0.50
CA GLU A 87 17.17 11.17 0.86
C GLU A 87 17.06 12.68 1.07
N ALA A 88 16.28 13.37 0.24
CA ALA A 88 16.06 14.80 0.39
C ALA A 88 15.39 15.14 1.72
N SER A 89 14.54 14.27 2.26
CA SER A 89 13.93 14.47 3.59
C SER A 89 14.99 14.52 4.71
N LEU A 90 16.14 13.87 4.52
CA LEU A 90 17.25 13.89 5.47
C LEU A 90 18.02 15.23 5.48
N MET A 91 17.82 16.10 4.47
CA MET A 91 18.40 17.46 4.45
C MET A 91 17.96 18.33 5.63
N VAL A 92 16.85 17.99 6.28
CA VAL A 92 16.44 18.61 7.54
C VAL A 92 17.50 18.44 8.63
N HIS A 93 18.38 17.42 8.52
CA HIS A 93 19.45 17.09 9.46
C HIS A 93 18.98 17.16 10.93
N ALA A 94 18.08 16.24 11.29
CA ALA A 94 17.48 16.21 12.62
C ALA A 94 18.52 16.12 13.75
N GLU A 95 19.63 15.42 13.53
CA GLU A 95 20.73 15.28 14.49
C GLU A 95 21.40 16.62 14.86
N ARG A 96 21.30 17.63 14.00
CA ARG A 96 21.86 18.97 14.25
C ARG A 96 20.88 19.90 14.97
N CYS A 97 19.67 19.44 15.25
CA CYS A 97 18.66 20.23 15.95
C CYS A 97 18.79 20.00 17.47
N GLU A 98 19.08 21.07 18.21
CA GLU A 98 19.25 20.98 19.67
C GLU A 98 17.93 20.71 20.41
N HIS A 99 16.81 21.17 19.84
CA HIS A 99 15.48 21.06 20.44
C HIS A 99 14.40 20.72 19.40
N THR A 100 13.30 20.13 19.86
CA THR A 100 12.17 19.73 19.02
C THR A 100 11.61 20.85 18.15
N LEU A 101 11.54 22.08 18.68
CA LEU A 101 11.01 23.22 17.93
C LEU A 101 11.92 23.59 16.75
N ALA A 102 13.24 23.58 16.95
CA ALA A 102 14.20 23.81 15.87
C ALA A 102 14.09 22.75 14.77
N PHE A 103 13.82 21.48 15.13
CA PHE A 103 13.51 20.44 14.16
C PHE A 103 12.22 20.73 13.38
N LEU A 104 11.13 21.07 14.08
CA LEU A 104 9.84 21.36 13.44
C LEU A 104 9.94 22.55 12.48
N GLU A 105 10.66 23.61 12.84
CA GLU A 105 10.89 24.76 11.96
C GLU A 105 11.66 24.37 10.69
N ARG A 106 12.73 23.57 10.82
CA ARG A 106 13.51 23.12 9.66
C ARG A 106 12.72 22.17 8.77
N ALA A 107 11.94 21.28 9.37
CA ALA A 107 11.05 20.38 8.64
C ALA A 107 9.94 21.16 7.91
N GLN A 108 9.36 22.18 8.54
CA GLN A 108 8.37 23.06 7.89
C GLN A 108 9.00 23.80 6.71
N ARG A 109 10.18 24.40 6.89
CA ARG A 109 10.90 25.06 5.79
C ARG A 109 11.20 24.12 4.64
N TRP A 110 11.54 22.86 4.93
CA TRP A 110 11.72 21.84 3.91
C TRP A 110 10.39 21.60 3.16
N GLN A 111 9.29 21.32 3.87
CA GLN A 111 7.98 21.13 3.23
C GLN A 111 7.58 22.33 2.37
N ASP A 112 7.77 23.55 2.88
CA ASP A 112 7.45 24.78 2.15
C ASP A 112 8.31 24.94 0.90
N THR A 113 9.60 24.59 0.99
CA THR A 113 10.51 24.60 -0.16
C THR A 113 10.04 23.62 -1.24
N TRP A 114 9.63 22.41 -0.87
CA TRP A 114 9.16 21.39 -1.81
C TRP A 114 7.78 21.71 -2.39
N ASN A 115 6.90 22.36 -1.63
CA ASN A 115 5.56 22.71 -2.08
C ASN A 115 5.48 23.99 -2.90
N PHE A 116 6.31 25.00 -2.59
CA PHE A 116 6.21 26.34 -3.19
C PHE A 116 7.40 26.75 -4.06
N LEU A 117 8.63 26.37 -3.68
CA LEU A 117 9.84 26.93 -4.29
C LEU A 117 10.50 26.00 -5.31
N ARG A 118 10.37 24.68 -5.13
CA ARG A 118 11.04 23.70 -6.00
C ARG A 118 10.28 23.53 -7.32
N PRO A 119 10.94 23.77 -8.47
CA PRO A 119 10.37 23.40 -9.76
C PRO A 119 10.35 21.87 -9.91
N HIS A 120 9.23 21.32 -10.40
CA HIS A 120 9.09 19.88 -10.61
C HIS A 120 9.03 19.55 -12.11
N PHE A 121 9.89 18.64 -12.56
CA PHE A 121 10.01 18.26 -13.99
C PHE A 121 9.44 16.89 -14.33
N GLY A 122 8.74 16.26 -13.37
CA GLY A 122 7.95 15.06 -13.66
C GLY A 122 6.86 15.31 -14.69
N GLU A 123 6.33 14.23 -15.25
CA GLU A 123 5.33 14.25 -16.31
C GLU A 123 4.12 15.13 -15.91
N GLY A 124 3.76 16.07 -16.78
CA GLY A 124 2.64 16.99 -16.56
C GLY A 124 2.90 18.15 -15.59
N MET A 125 4.10 18.29 -15.02
CA MET A 125 4.42 19.40 -14.10
C MET A 125 5.02 20.62 -14.81
N GLU A 126 5.69 20.44 -15.96
CA GLU A 126 6.21 21.55 -16.79
C GLU A 126 7.14 22.52 -16.04
N GLY A 127 7.86 22.05 -15.01
CA GLY A 127 8.71 22.89 -14.18
C GLY A 127 7.96 23.70 -13.11
N LYS A 128 6.64 23.56 -13.00
CA LYS A 128 5.83 24.22 -11.97
C LYS A 128 6.05 23.57 -10.61
N SER A 129 5.91 24.36 -9.55
CA SER A 129 5.84 23.82 -8.18
C SER A 129 4.49 23.12 -7.94
N PRO A 130 4.39 22.22 -6.95
CA PRO A 130 3.10 21.62 -6.56
C PRO A 130 2.00 22.66 -6.30
N ALA A 131 2.34 23.79 -5.68
CA ALA A 131 1.41 24.89 -5.45
C ALA A 131 0.88 25.51 -6.75
N GLU A 132 1.77 25.79 -7.70
CA GLU A 132 1.39 26.34 -9.01
C GLU A 132 0.56 25.34 -9.81
N LYS A 133 0.93 24.05 -9.75
CA LYS A 133 0.16 23.00 -10.40
C LYS A 133 -1.25 22.88 -9.82
N LEU A 134 -1.38 22.93 -8.49
CA LEU A 134 -2.66 22.88 -7.80
C LEU A 134 -3.57 24.05 -8.20
N LYS A 135 -3.02 25.25 -8.31
CA LYS A 135 -3.74 26.43 -8.81
C LYS A 135 -4.19 26.27 -10.26
N SER A 136 -3.33 25.69 -11.11
CA SER A 136 -3.63 25.49 -12.53
C SER A 136 -4.60 24.33 -12.82
N SER A 137 -4.74 23.37 -11.90
CA SER A 137 -5.51 22.14 -12.14
C SER A 137 -7.03 22.34 -12.05
N GLY A 138 -7.48 23.47 -11.49
CA GLY A 138 -8.91 23.74 -11.24
C GLY A 138 -9.52 22.82 -10.19
N ALA A 139 -8.71 22.06 -9.44
CA ALA A 139 -9.19 21.22 -8.36
C ALA A 139 -9.78 22.06 -7.24
N MET A 140 -10.96 21.67 -6.73
CA MET A 140 -11.60 22.33 -5.57
C MET A 140 -10.95 21.91 -4.25
N ILE A 141 -9.61 22.04 -4.17
CA ILE A 141 -8.82 21.73 -2.99
C ILE A 141 -8.39 23.04 -2.36
N SER A 142 -8.52 23.14 -1.03
CA SER A 142 -8.06 24.32 -0.29
C SER A 142 -6.54 24.46 -0.38
N GLU A 143 -6.05 25.64 -0.73
CA GLU A 143 -4.61 25.95 -0.73
C GLU A 143 -3.95 25.77 0.65
N ARG A 144 -4.76 25.74 1.73
CA ARG A 144 -4.31 25.47 3.10
C ARG A 144 -3.71 24.07 3.28
N VAL A 145 -3.92 23.16 2.34
CA VAL A 145 -3.28 21.83 2.34
C VAL A 145 -1.77 21.95 2.10
N LEU A 146 -1.31 22.95 1.35
CA LEU A 146 0.11 23.11 1.00
C LEU A 146 0.99 23.51 2.21
N PRO A 147 0.62 24.50 3.04
CA PRO A 147 1.35 24.83 4.26
C PRO A 147 0.80 24.05 5.47
N PHE A 148 0.39 22.79 5.28
CA PHE A 148 -0.05 21.99 6.42
C PHE A 148 1.06 21.92 7.48
N PRO A 149 0.78 22.18 8.76
CA PRO A 149 1.83 22.26 9.76
C PRO A 149 2.52 20.91 9.95
N VAL A 150 3.85 20.90 9.96
CA VAL A 150 4.61 19.73 10.39
C VAL A 150 4.36 19.50 11.87
N ILE A 151 3.86 18.32 12.19
CA ILE A 151 3.53 17.92 13.56
C ILE A 151 4.28 16.66 13.95
N LEU A 152 4.65 16.57 15.23
CA LEU A 152 5.06 15.30 15.80
C LEU A 152 3.83 14.45 16.09
N LEU A 153 3.75 13.29 15.44
CA LEU A 153 2.64 12.37 15.61
C LEU A 153 2.48 11.92 17.07
N GLU A 154 3.60 11.72 17.77
CA GLU A 154 3.58 11.35 19.19
C GLU A 154 2.87 12.43 20.05
N GLY A 155 3.16 13.71 19.79
CA GLY A 155 2.49 14.83 20.45
C GLY A 155 1.00 14.90 20.14
N ALA A 156 0.63 14.70 18.87
CA ALA A 156 -0.76 14.69 18.45
C ALA A 156 -1.54 13.53 19.09
N LEU A 157 -0.98 12.31 19.06
CA LEU A 157 -1.62 11.12 19.63
C LEU A 157 -1.78 11.20 21.15
N ARG A 158 -0.79 11.73 21.88
CA ARG A 158 -0.92 11.98 23.33
C ARG A 158 -2.11 12.90 23.62
N LYS A 159 -2.26 13.98 22.85
CA LYS A 159 -3.35 14.94 23.04
C LYS A 159 -4.71 14.34 22.71
N ILE A 160 -4.81 13.53 21.65
CA ILE A 160 -6.03 12.79 21.32
C ILE A 160 -6.39 11.84 22.46
N LYS A 161 -5.43 11.04 22.96
CA LYS A 161 -5.65 10.15 24.10
C LYS A 161 -6.14 10.90 25.34
N SER A 162 -5.55 12.05 25.68
CA SER A 162 -6.01 12.86 26.82
C SER A 162 -7.45 13.35 26.65
N LEU A 163 -7.86 13.70 25.43
CA LEU A 163 -9.22 14.17 25.13
C LEU A 163 -10.24 13.03 25.18
N THR A 164 -9.86 11.82 24.75
CA THR A 164 -10.75 10.64 24.83
C THR A 164 -10.89 10.09 26.24
N THR A 165 -9.90 10.28 27.10
CA THR A 165 -9.94 9.81 28.51
C THR A 165 -10.77 10.76 29.39
N THR A 166 -10.81 12.06 29.07
CA THR A 166 -11.65 13.03 29.80
C THR A 166 -13.13 12.93 29.42
N SER A 167 -13.45 12.37 28.25
CA SER A 167 -14.82 12.03 27.84
C SER A 167 -15.22 10.64 28.34
N ASN A 168 -15.11 10.38 29.65
CA ASN A 168 -15.80 9.25 30.24
C ASN A 168 -17.25 9.70 30.54
N PRO A 169 -18.30 9.09 29.94
CA PRO A 169 -19.68 9.60 30.00
C PRO A 169 -20.36 9.48 31.38
N SER A 170 -19.63 9.07 32.43
CA SER A 170 -20.18 8.81 33.77
C SER A 170 -20.24 10.03 34.71
N LYS A 171 -19.94 11.26 34.23
CA LYS A 171 -20.07 12.50 35.03
C LYS A 171 -20.86 13.61 34.31
N LEU A 172 -21.98 13.27 33.69
CA LEU A 172 -23.03 14.24 33.35
C LEU A 172 -24.22 14.01 34.29
N SER A 173 -24.05 14.34 35.57
CA SER A 173 -25.17 14.43 36.52
C SER A 173 -25.53 15.90 36.75
N THR A 174 -26.66 16.28 36.14
CA THR A 174 -27.65 17.24 36.64
C THR A 174 -27.17 18.66 36.94
N ILE A 175 -27.21 19.52 35.92
CA ILE A 175 -27.42 20.96 36.13
C ILE A 175 -28.93 21.16 36.36
N SER A 176 -29.32 21.29 37.62
CA SER A 176 -30.68 21.70 37.99
C SER A 176 -30.87 23.18 37.62
N ILE A 177 -31.79 23.45 36.70
CA ILE A 177 -32.25 24.80 36.37
C ILE A 177 -33.27 25.21 37.45
N PRO A 178 -33.10 26.34 38.16
CA PRO A 178 -34.11 26.80 39.11
C PRO A 178 -35.31 27.38 38.32
N SER A 179 -36.51 26.88 38.61
CA SER A 179 -37.76 27.46 38.10
C SER A 179 -37.96 28.85 38.70
N ALA A 180 -38.32 29.80 37.83
CA ALA A 180 -38.88 31.10 38.19
C ALA A 180 -40.22 30.96 38.94
#